data_AF-A0A6Q8PFC1-F1
#
_entry.id   AF-A0A6Q8PFC1-F1
#
_cell.length_a   1.000
_cell.length_b   1.000
_cell.length_c   1.000
_cell.angle_alpha   90.00
_cell.angle_beta   90.00
_cell.angle_gamma   90.00
#
_symmetry.space_group_name_H-M   'P 1'
#
loop_
_entity.id
_entity.type
_entity.pdbx_description
1 polymer ?
#
loop_
_entity_poly.entity_id
_entity_poly.type
_entity_poly.pdbx_seq_one_letter_code
_entity_poly.pdbx_strand_id
1 'polypeptide(L)'
;MGDAPSPEEKLHLITRNLQEVLGEEKLKEILKERELKIYWGTATTGKPHVAYFVPMSKIADFLKAGCEVTILFADLHAYLDNMKAPWELLELRVSYYENVIKAMLESIGVPLEKLKFIKGTDYQLSKLWMKSI
;
A
#
# COMPACT_ATOMS: atom_id res chain seq x y z
N MET A 1 -24.89 -7.26 9.38
CA MET A 1 -23.91 -7.95 8.52
C MET A 1 -24.22 -7.49 7.11
N GLY A 2 -23.39 -6.61 6.54
CA GLY A 2 -23.61 -6.10 5.19
C GLY A 2 -23.15 -7.14 4.17
N ASP A 3 -23.94 -7.33 3.12
CA ASP A 3 -23.60 -8.23 2.01
C ASP A 3 -22.24 -7.89 1.41
N ALA A 4 -21.54 -8.91 0.88
CA ALA A 4 -20.28 -8.71 0.19
C ALA A 4 -20.50 -7.84 -1.06
N PRO A 5 -19.67 -6.80 -1.31
CA PRO A 5 -19.90 -5.87 -2.39
C PRO A 5 -19.83 -6.55 -3.76
N SER A 6 -20.71 -6.16 -4.68
CA SER A 6 -20.72 -6.66 -6.06
C SER A 6 -19.45 -6.24 -6.82
N PRO A 7 -19.09 -6.91 -7.93
CA PRO A 7 -17.94 -6.51 -8.75
C PRO A 7 -18.01 -5.03 -9.20
N GLU A 8 -19.21 -4.51 -9.48
CA GLU A 8 -19.45 -3.12 -9.86
C GLU A 8 -19.23 -2.16 -8.68
N GLU A 9 -19.69 -2.52 -7.48
CA GLU A 9 -19.45 -1.74 -6.26
C GLU A 9 -17.96 -1.71 -5.89
N LYS A 10 -17.28 -2.86 -6.02
CA LYS A 10 -15.82 -2.96 -5.85
C LYS A 10 -15.10 -2.07 -6.84
N LEU A 11 -15.49 -2.14 -8.12
CA LEU A 11 -14.89 -1.29 -9.17
C LEU A 11 -15.05 0.19 -8.83
N HIS A 12 -16.25 0.62 -8.42
CA HIS A 12 -16.51 2.00 -8.02
C HIS A 12 -15.65 2.44 -6.83
N LEU A 13 -15.55 1.62 -5.77
CA LEU A 13 -14.70 1.93 -4.62
C LEU A 13 -13.22 2.04 -5.01
N ILE A 14 -12.75 1.12 -5.86
CA ILE A 14 -11.36 1.12 -6.31
C ILE A 14 -11.06 2.38 -7.12
N THR A 15 -11.92 2.76 -8.07
CA THR A 15 -11.61 3.80 -9.06
C THR A 15 -12.08 5.21 -8.69
N ARG A 16 -13.00 5.38 -7.73
CA ARG A 16 -13.46 6.71 -7.31
C ARG A 16 -12.30 7.60 -6.86
N ASN A 17 -12.38 8.89 -7.20
CA ASN A 17 -11.38 9.92 -6.88
C ASN A 17 -9.97 9.67 -7.43
N LEU A 18 -9.77 8.67 -8.30
CA LEU A 18 -8.55 8.55 -9.09
C LEU A 18 -8.63 9.49 -10.29
N GLN A 19 -7.49 10.07 -10.67
CA GLN A 19 -7.40 10.90 -11.86
C GLN A 19 -7.42 10.08 -13.15
N GLU A 20 -6.84 8.87 -13.13
CA GLU A 20 -6.70 7.99 -14.28
C GLU A 20 -6.69 6.52 -13.83
N VAL A 21 -7.19 5.62 -14.69
CA VAL A 21 -7.15 4.17 -14.51
C VAL A 21 -6.60 3.53 -15.79
N LEU A 22 -5.46 2.87 -15.68
CA LEU A 22 -4.86 2.10 -16.78
C LEU A 22 -5.21 0.62 -16.63
N GLY A 23 -5.63 -0.03 -17.72
CA GLY A 23 -5.94 -1.46 -17.72
C GLY A 23 -7.31 -1.82 -17.13
N GLU A 24 -8.31 -0.97 -17.29
CA GLU A 24 -9.67 -1.16 -16.74
C GLU A 24 -10.31 -2.50 -17.14
N GLU A 25 -10.10 -2.96 -18.38
CA GLU A 25 -10.62 -4.26 -18.84
C GLU A 25 -10.06 -5.42 -18.01
N LYS A 26 -8.75 -5.43 -17.75
CA LYS A 26 -8.12 -6.47 -16.92
C LYS A 26 -8.57 -6.38 -15.46
N LEU A 27 -8.77 -5.15 -14.96
CA LEU A 27 -9.34 -4.92 -13.63
C LEU A 27 -10.73 -5.55 -13.51
N LYS A 28 -11.63 -5.29 -14.47
CA LYS A 28 -12.99 -5.88 -14.50
C LYS A 28 -12.97 -7.40 -14.55
N GLU A 29 -12.09 -7.99 -15.37
CA GLU A 29 -11.91 -9.45 -15.41
C GLU A 29 -11.53 -10.02 -14.03
N ILE A 30 -10.54 -9.42 -13.37
CA ILE A 30 -10.08 -9.90 -12.06
C ILE A 30 -11.20 -9.80 -11.02
N LEU A 31 -11.95 -8.69 -10.99
CA LEU A 31 -13.02 -8.47 -10.02
C LEU A 31 -14.20 -9.44 -10.15
N LYS A 32 -14.37 -10.07 -11.32
CA LYS A 32 -15.38 -11.13 -11.54
C LYS A 32 -14.94 -12.48 -10.97
N GLU A 33 -13.63 -12.72 -10.87
CA GLU A 33 -13.08 -14.03 -10.51
C GLU A 33 -12.57 -14.10 -9.06
N ARG A 34 -11.97 -13.02 -8.56
CA ARG A 34 -11.28 -13.01 -7.26
C ARG A 34 -11.08 -11.61 -6.70
N GLU A 35 -10.59 -11.55 -5.46
CA GLU A 35 -10.13 -10.30 -4.86
C GLU A 35 -8.89 -9.77 -5.58
N LEU A 36 -8.86 -8.44 -5.80
CA LEU A 36 -7.73 -7.77 -6.40
C LEU A 36 -6.57 -7.66 -5.39
N LYS A 37 -5.35 -7.83 -5.89
CA LYS A 37 -4.13 -7.63 -5.10
C LYS A 37 -3.48 -6.34 -5.56
N ILE A 38 -3.28 -5.40 -4.63
CA ILE A 38 -2.77 -4.06 -4.91
C ILE A 38 -1.56 -3.81 -4.02
N TYR A 39 -0.57 -3.09 -4.54
CA TYR A 39 0.48 -2.54 -3.69
C TYR A 39 0.55 -1.01 -3.81
N TRP A 40 0.96 -0.37 -2.72
CA TRP A 40 1.31 1.05 -2.69
C TRP A 40 2.67 1.21 -1.99
N GLY A 41 3.59 1.92 -2.62
CA GLY A 41 4.94 2.16 -2.09
C GLY A 41 5.06 3.53 -1.42
N THR A 42 5.77 3.58 -0.30
CA THR A 42 6.10 4.85 0.38
C THR A 42 7.57 4.87 0.80
N ALA A 43 8.24 5.99 0.53
CA ALA A 43 9.62 6.22 0.97
C ALA A 43 9.63 6.72 2.42
N THR A 44 10.48 6.12 3.26
CA THR A 44 10.58 6.41 4.70
C THR A 44 11.60 7.52 5.01
N THR A 45 11.63 8.57 4.18
CA THR A 45 12.62 9.66 4.25
C THR A 45 12.18 10.85 5.11
N GLY A 46 10.88 11.14 5.20
CA GLY A 46 10.32 12.31 5.86
C GLY A 46 9.51 11.99 7.12
N LYS A 47 8.69 12.95 7.57
CA LYS A 47 7.66 12.73 8.60
C LYS A 47 6.29 12.84 7.92
N PRO A 48 5.43 11.81 7.98
CA PRO A 48 4.07 11.91 7.46
C PRO A 48 3.32 13.08 8.12
N HIS A 49 2.66 13.87 7.29
CA HIS A 49 1.79 14.98 7.67
C HIS A 49 0.36 14.73 7.15
N VAL A 50 -0.58 15.65 7.42
CA VAL A 50 -2.00 15.46 7.12
C VAL A 50 -2.31 15.07 5.67
N ALA A 51 -1.52 15.51 4.69
CA ALA A 51 -1.72 15.08 3.30
C ALA A 51 -1.60 13.56 3.07
N TYR A 52 -0.97 12.79 3.98
CA TYR A 52 -0.98 11.32 3.91
C TYR A 52 -2.39 10.73 4.02
N PHE A 53 -3.38 11.48 4.53
CA PHE A 53 -4.78 11.00 4.52
C PHE A 53 -5.34 10.84 3.10
N VAL A 54 -4.77 11.52 2.09
CA VAL A 54 -5.18 11.36 0.69
C VAL A 54 -4.93 9.92 0.20
N PRO A 55 -3.68 9.40 0.20
CA PRO A 55 -3.45 7.99 -0.15
C PRO A 55 -4.08 7.02 0.84
N MET A 56 -4.11 7.32 2.15
CA MET A 56 -4.76 6.43 3.13
C MET A 56 -6.27 6.27 2.89
N SER A 57 -6.95 7.31 2.40
CA SER A 57 -8.36 7.22 2.01
C SER A 57 -8.57 6.26 0.84
N LYS A 58 -7.64 6.21 -0.12
CA LYS A 58 -7.70 5.22 -1.21
C LYS A 58 -7.36 3.81 -0.73
N ILE A 59 -6.41 3.66 0.18
CA ILE A 59 -6.11 2.35 0.79
C ILE A 59 -7.33 1.85 1.58
N ALA A 60 -8.01 2.73 2.31
CA ALA A 60 -9.26 2.42 2.98
C ALA A 60 -10.34 1.96 1.99
N ASP A 61 -10.47 2.60 0.82
CA ASP A 61 -11.38 2.15 -0.24
C ASP A 61 -11.02 0.74 -0.74
N PHE A 62 -9.75 0.46 -0.96
CA PHE A 62 -9.29 -0.87 -1.40
C PHE A 62 -9.60 -1.95 -0.37
N LEU A 63 -9.36 -1.68 0.91
CA LEU A 63 -9.68 -2.61 2.00
C LEU A 63 -11.19 -2.84 2.12
N LYS A 64 -12.01 -1.79 1.98
CA LYS A 64 -13.48 -1.89 1.95
C LYS A 64 -13.99 -2.68 0.75
N ALA A 65 -13.32 -2.57 -0.40
CA ALA A 65 -13.63 -3.37 -1.60
C ALA A 65 -13.20 -4.85 -1.46
N GLY A 66 -12.50 -5.21 -0.38
CA GLY A 66 -12.06 -6.58 -0.11
C GLY A 66 -10.69 -6.92 -0.71
N CYS A 67 -9.96 -5.95 -1.25
CA CYS A 67 -8.65 -6.16 -1.86
C CYS A 67 -7.61 -6.66 -0.84
N GLU A 68 -6.66 -7.45 -1.31
CA GLU A 68 -5.40 -7.70 -0.59
C GLU A 68 -4.46 -6.51 -0.86
N VAL A 69 -4.19 -5.72 0.17
CA VAL A 69 -3.38 -4.50 0.04
C VAL A 69 -2.02 -4.71 0.67
N THR A 70 -0.96 -4.43 -0.08
CA THR A 70 0.42 -4.46 0.41
C THR A 70 1.00 -3.05 0.43
N ILE A 71 1.45 -2.58 1.59
CA ILE A 71 2.20 -1.33 1.70
C ILE A 71 3.68 -1.67 1.74
N LEU A 72 4.41 -1.20 0.73
CA LEU A 72 5.86 -1.38 0.61
C LEU A 72 6.58 -0.17 1.22
N PHE A 73 7.36 -0.39 2.28
CA PHE A 73 8.30 0.59 2.80
C PHE A 73 9.57 0.55 1.97
N ALA A 74 9.77 1.58 1.14
CA ALA A 74 10.92 1.68 0.25
C ALA A 74 12.17 2.19 1.00
N ASP A 75 12.62 1.43 1.98
CA ASP A 75 13.77 1.72 2.85
C ASP A 75 15.11 1.67 2.11
N LEU A 76 15.29 0.73 1.18
CA LEU A 76 16.48 0.72 0.31
C LEU A 76 16.56 1.97 -0.55
N HIS A 77 15.42 2.44 -1.08
CA HIS A 77 15.37 3.69 -1.85
C HIS A 77 15.66 4.89 -0.95
N ALA A 78 15.10 4.91 0.27
CA ALA A 78 15.38 5.96 1.26
C ALA A 78 16.87 6.01 1.67
N TYR A 79 17.54 4.86 1.74
CA TYR A 79 18.99 4.79 1.97
C TYR A 79 19.78 5.36 0.79
N LEU A 80 19.45 4.96 -0.44
CA LEU A 80 20.14 5.43 -1.64
C LEU A 80 19.96 6.94 -1.88
N ASP A 81 18.77 7.48 -1.58
CA ASP A 81 18.48 8.91 -1.67
C ASP A 81 19.20 9.74 -0.59
N ASN A 82 19.45 9.13 0.58
CA ASN A 82 20.08 9.81 1.71
C ASN A 82 21.18 8.94 2.34
N MET A 83 22.25 8.72 1.57
CA MET A 83 23.43 7.91 1.94
C MET A 83 24.19 8.37 3.21
N LYS A 84 23.67 9.38 3.94
CA LYS A 84 24.20 9.88 5.21
C LYS A 84 23.43 9.36 6.43
N ALA A 85 22.25 8.77 6.24
CA ALA A 85 21.43 8.26 7.35
C ALA A 85 21.92 6.86 7.77
N PRO A 86 22.20 6.62 9.08
CA PRO A 86 22.51 5.29 9.58
C PRO A 86 21.38 4.30 9.33
N TRP A 87 21.71 3.03 9.07
CA TRP A 87 20.73 1.95 8.88
C TRP A 87 19.75 1.81 10.05
N GLU A 88 20.23 1.96 11.29
CA GLU A 88 19.38 1.94 12.48
C GLU A 88 18.30 3.03 12.45
N LEU A 89 18.63 4.20 11.92
CA LEU A 89 17.66 5.29 11.80
C LEU A 89 16.60 4.99 10.74
N LEU A 90 16.96 4.28 9.67
CA LEU A 90 15.99 3.85 8.65
C LEU A 90 15.01 2.84 9.21
N GLU A 91 15.48 1.87 9.99
CA GLU A 91 14.62 0.90 10.68
C GLU A 91 13.62 1.59 11.62
N LEU A 92 14.10 2.55 12.41
CA LEU A 92 13.23 3.36 13.28
C LEU A 92 12.19 4.16 12.49
N ARG A 93 12.57 4.69 11.32
CA ARG A 93 11.64 5.40 10.43
C ARG A 93 10.62 4.47 9.81
N VAL A 94 11.01 3.26 9.37
CA VAL A 94 10.08 2.25 8.88
C VAL A 94 9.07 1.90 9.97
N SER A 95 9.53 1.63 11.18
CA SER A 95 8.64 1.36 12.33
C SER A 95 7.70 2.53 12.62
N TYR A 96 8.20 3.77 12.56
CA TYR A 96 7.37 4.97 12.73
C TYR A 96 6.28 5.07 11.65
N TYR A 97 6.63 4.85 10.38
CA TYR A 97 5.66 4.87 9.27
C TYR A 97 4.61 3.77 9.41
N GLU A 98 5.03 2.56 9.78
CA GLU A 98 4.12 1.43 9.99
C GLU A 98 3.08 1.74 11.06
N ASN A 99 3.53 2.23 12.23
CA ASN A 99 2.64 2.59 13.32
C ASN A 99 1.69 3.74 12.95
N VAL A 100 2.20 4.78 12.27
CA VAL A 100 1.37 5.94 11.88
C VAL A 100 0.33 5.53 10.84
N ILE A 101 0.70 4.77 9.81
CA ILE A 101 -0.23 4.31 8.77
C ILE A 101 -1.30 3.41 9.39
N LYS A 102 -0.91 2.49 10.27
CA LYS A 102 -1.86 1.63 10.98
C LYS A 102 -2.85 2.46 11.79
N ALA A 103 -2.38 3.42 12.59
CA ALA A 103 -3.23 4.30 13.37
C ALA A 103 -4.17 5.17 12.49
N MET A 104 -3.69 5.64 11.34
CA MET A 104 -4.50 6.39 10.38
C MET A 104 -5.65 5.53 9.83
N LEU A 105 -5.38 4.28 9.45
CA LEU A 105 -6.39 3.36 8.92
C LEU A 105 -7.38 2.90 10.01
N GLU A 106 -6.89 2.67 11.24
CA GLU A 106 -7.74 2.42 12.41
C GLU A 106 -8.66 3.61 12.69
N SER A 107 -8.16 4.84 12.60
CA SER A 107 -8.95 6.06 12.75
C SER A 107 -10.00 6.25 11.64
N ILE A 108 -9.75 5.75 10.43
CA ILE A 108 -10.72 5.74 9.33
C ILE A 108 -11.78 4.63 9.54
N GLY A 109 -11.47 3.63 10.35
CA GLY A 109 -12.38 2.53 10.70
C GLY A 109 -12.49 1.48 9.61
N VAL A 110 -11.35 1.02 9.07
CA VAL A 110 -11.32 -0.08 8.07
C VAL A 110 -10.72 -1.38 8.61
N PRO A 111 -11.21 -2.54 8.11
CA PRO A 111 -10.62 -3.84 8.38
C PRO A 111 -9.16 -3.92 7.90
N LEU A 112 -8.25 -4.40 8.73
CA LEU A 112 -6.81 -4.49 8.43
C LEU A 112 -6.34 -5.93 8.16
N GLU A 113 -7.24 -6.91 8.14
CA GLU A 113 -6.91 -8.34 8.03
C GLU A 113 -6.24 -8.68 6.69
N LYS A 114 -6.56 -7.90 5.64
CA LYS A 114 -5.97 -8.04 4.30
C LYS A 114 -4.87 -7.02 4.02
N LEU A 115 -4.43 -6.26 5.02
CA LEU A 115 -3.31 -5.33 4.92
C LEU A 115 -2.00 -6.06 5.26
N LYS A 116 -1.00 -5.93 4.38
CA LYS A 116 0.35 -6.47 4.58
C LYS A 116 1.37 -5.34 4.50
N PHE A 117 2.35 -5.39 5.40
CA PHE A 117 3.52 -4.52 5.36
C PHE A 117 4.72 -5.33 4.87
N ILE A 118 5.49 -4.76 3.95
CA ILE A 118 6.73 -5.37 3.42
C ILE A 118 7.80 -4.29 3.35
N LYS A 119 9.05 -4.61 3.70
CA LYS A 119 10.19 -3.71 3.50
C LYS A 119 10.88 -4.01 2.18
N GLY A 120 11.44 -2.99 1.53
CA GLY A 120 12.18 -3.14 0.28
C GLY A 120 13.38 -4.06 0.45
N THR A 121 14.14 -3.89 1.52
CA THR A 121 15.32 -4.73 1.82
C THR A 121 15.00 -6.22 1.98
N ASP A 122 13.75 -6.60 2.30
CA ASP A 122 13.35 -7.99 2.50
C ASP A 122 13.51 -8.85 1.23
N TYR A 123 13.39 -8.24 0.05
CA TYR A 123 13.48 -8.98 -1.23
C TYR A 123 14.40 -8.35 -2.26
N GLN A 124 14.62 -7.03 -2.23
CA GLN A 124 15.37 -6.32 -3.28
C GLN A 124 16.86 -6.66 -3.27
N LEU A 125 17.40 -7.12 -2.13
CA LEU A 125 18.78 -7.60 -2.01
C LEU A 125 18.93 -9.09 -2.30
N SER A 126 17.84 -9.79 -2.64
CA SER A 126 17.89 -11.22 -2.93
C SER A 126 18.55 -11.50 -4.29
N LYS A 127 19.28 -12.61 -4.37
CA LYS A 127 19.97 -13.04 -5.60
C LYS A 127 19.02 -13.27 -6.77
N LEU A 128 17.77 -13.66 -6.51
CA LEU A 128 16.74 -13.84 -7.54
C LEU A 128 16.33 -12.50 -8.15
N TRP A 129 16.12 -11.49 -7.30
CA TRP A 129 15.70 -10.16 -7.74
C TRP A 129 16.81 -9.46 -8.53
N MET A 130 18.04 -9.50 -8.03
CA MET A 130 19.20 -8.89 -8.70
C MET A 130 19.55 -9.51 -10.07
N LYS A 131 19.05 -10.72 -10.39
CA LYS A 131 19.28 -11.39 -11.68
C LYS A 131 18.16 -11.14 -12.70
N SER A 132 17.06 -10.53 -12.27
CA SER A 132 15.86 -10.30 -13.08
C SER A 132 15.81 -8.90 -13.68
N ILE A 133 16.78 -8.05 -13.31
CA ILE A 133 17.15 -6.78 -13.93
C ILE A 133 18.34 -7.00 -14.87
#